data_AF-A0AA36BP93-F1
#
_entry.id   AF-A0AA36BP93-F1
#
_cell.length_a   1.000
_cell.length_b   1.000
_cell.length_c   1.000
_cell.angle_alpha   90.00
_cell.angle_beta   90.00
_cell.angle_gamma   90.00
#
_symmetry.space_group_name_H-M   'P 1'
#
loop_
_entity.id
_entity.type
_entity.pdbx_description
1 polymer ?
#
loop_
_entity_poly.entity_id
_entity_poly.type
_entity_poly.pdbx_seq_one_letter_code
_entity_poly.pdbx_strand_id
1 'polypeptide(L)'
;MKSSVEVLGLPARKHQDWFNDNNTDVQQLIDKMHISHKTWINDKSPSRKENVYKKCRGQVQHALRQMKEALNSKKLQTERILKLFKKVYGPQEHGVTPFFFHPMEILLTDKSDILKRWKDHFEAELKSTSVTNDDVIMSIPQQAEIPELSLEPTFLEVVNSVKQISSGKAPGMDAVPPEIYKYGGQKRFKKLHNLFINI
;
A
#
# COMPACT_ATOMS: atom_id res chain seq x y z
N MET A 1 -20.37 -24.94 -19.76
CA MET A 1 -19.84 -23.87 -18.89
C MET A 1 -18.33 -23.83 -19.08
N LYS A 2 -17.75 -22.70 -19.49
CA LYS A 2 -16.29 -22.55 -19.63
C LYS A 2 -15.68 -22.37 -18.24
N SER A 3 -14.54 -23.00 -17.98
CA SER A 3 -13.95 -22.95 -16.64
C SER A 3 -13.39 -21.55 -16.34
N SER A 4 -13.38 -21.16 -15.06
CA SER A 4 -12.80 -19.87 -14.64
C SER A 4 -11.35 -19.69 -15.11
N VAL A 5 -10.62 -20.79 -15.27
CA VAL A 5 -9.23 -20.80 -15.74
C VAL A 5 -9.12 -20.44 -17.23
N GLU A 6 -10.08 -20.85 -18.06
CA GLU A 6 -10.14 -20.47 -19.48
C GLU A 6 -10.48 -18.99 -19.69
N VAL A 7 -11.25 -18.39 -18.78
CA VAL A 7 -11.75 -17.01 -18.93
C VAL A 7 -10.79 -15.99 -18.31
N LEU A 8 -10.15 -16.32 -17.19
CA LEU A 8 -9.32 -15.39 -16.42
C LEU A 8 -7.81 -15.69 -16.51
N GLY A 9 -7.43 -16.88 -17.01
CA GLY A 9 -6.05 -17.35 -17.00
C GLY A 9 -5.59 -17.76 -15.59
N LEU A 10 -4.49 -18.51 -15.51
CA LEU A 10 -3.83 -18.78 -14.22
C LEU A 10 -3.12 -17.51 -13.75
N PRO A 11 -3.29 -17.10 -12.48
CA PRO A 11 -2.59 -15.93 -11.96
C PRO A 11 -1.08 -16.17 -12.03
N ALA A 12 -0.39 -15.36 -12.83
CA ALA A 12 1.07 -15.38 -12.88
C ALA A 12 1.61 -15.05 -11.48
N ARG A 13 2.44 -15.94 -10.93
CA ARG A 13 3.07 -15.76 -9.63
C ARG A 13 4.01 -14.56 -9.72
N LYS A 14 3.54 -13.39 -9.32
CA LYS A 14 4.41 -12.23 -9.10
C LYS A 14 5.16 -12.51 -7.82
N HIS A 15 6.43 -12.86 -7.93
CA HIS A 15 7.32 -12.84 -6.78
C HIS A 15 7.34 -11.38 -6.31
N GLN A 16 6.67 -11.09 -5.19
CA GLN A 16 6.92 -9.86 -4.44
C GLN A 16 8.29 -10.01 -3.81
N ASP A 17 9.30 -9.93 -4.67
CA ASP A 17 10.62 -9.65 -4.18
C ASP A 17 10.58 -8.19 -3.75
N TRP A 18 10.76 -7.95 -2.46
CA TRP A 18 10.81 -6.60 -1.89
C TRP A 18 11.96 -5.76 -2.48
N PHE A 19 12.79 -6.36 -3.32
CA PHE A 19 13.80 -5.74 -4.18
C PHE A 19 13.23 -5.13 -5.49
N ASN A 20 11.93 -5.29 -5.79
CA ASN A 20 11.29 -4.76 -7.01
C ASN A 20 11.15 -3.22 -7.04
N ASP A 21 11.53 -2.53 -5.97
CA ASP A 21 11.94 -1.12 -6.08
C ASP A 21 13.28 -1.09 -6.83
N ASN A 22 13.15 -1.29 -8.14
CA ASN A 22 14.18 -1.58 -9.12
C ASN A 22 15.33 -0.57 -9.04
N ASN A 23 16.44 -0.97 -8.41
CA ASN A 23 17.71 -0.42 -8.85
C ASN A 23 18.04 -1.10 -10.19
N THR A 24 17.67 -0.43 -11.29
CA THR A 24 17.96 -0.84 -12.67
C THR A 24 19.42 -1.24 -12.85
N ASP A 25 20.33 -0.64 -12.08
CA ASP A 25 21.76 -0.91 -12.15
C ASP A 25 22.11 -2.29 -11.59
N VAL A 26 21.43 -2.75 -10.53
CA VAL A 26 21.63 -4.10 -9.96
C VAL A 26 21.09 -5.16 -10.90
N GLN A 27 19.94 -4.91 -11.52
CA GLN A 27 19.37 -5.83 -12.51
C GLN A 27 20.30 -5.97 -13.73
N GLN A 28 20.86 -4.86 -14.23
CA GLN A 28 21.88 -4.89 -15.29
C GLN A 28 23.13 -5.68 -14.90
N LEU A 29 23.58 -5.58 -13.64
CA LEU A 29 24.73 -6.36 -13.15
C LEU A 29 24.42 -7.86 -13.08
N ILE A 30 23.20 -8.22 -12.67
CA ILE A 30 22.73 -9.61 -12.62
C ILE A 30 22.63 -10.18 -14.04
N ASP A 31 22.09 -9.42 -15.00
CA ASP A 31 21.99 -9.85 -16.40
C ASP A 31 23.38 -10.06 -17.02
N LYS A 32 24.33 -9.13 -16.77
CA LYS A 32 25.74 -9.28 -17.18
C LYS A 32 26.39 -10.52 -16.54
N MET A 33 26.11 -10.79 -15.26
CA MET A 33 26.58 -12.00 -14.59
C MET A 33 26.01 -13.27 -15.23
N HIS A 34 24.71 -13.30 -15.56
CA HIS A 34 24.09 -14.44 -16.22
C HIS A 34 24.64 -14.68 -17.63
N ILE A 35 24.87 -13.61 -18.40
CA ILE A 35 25.47 -13.69 -19.73
C ILE A 35 26.89 -14.25 -19.64
N SER A 36 27.73 -13.72 -18.73
CA SER A 36 29.11 -14.21 -18.54
C SER A 36 29.18 -15.65 -18.01
N HIS A 37 28.20 -16.07 -17.21
CA HIS A 37 28.10 -17.45 -16.76
C HIS A 37 27.76 -18.40 -17.92
N LYS A 38 26.78 -18.03 -18.77
CA LYS A 38 26.40 -18.82 -19.95
C LYS A 38 27.56 -18.95 -20.94
N THR A 39 28.31 -17.88 -21.19
CA THR A 39 29.45 -17.90 -22.12
C THR A 39 30.62 -18.73 -21.60
N TRP A 40 30.82 -18.81 -20.28
CA TRP A 40 31.80 -19.69 -19.65
C TRP A 40 31.38 -21.17 -19.68
N ILE A 41 30.10 -21.47 -19.43
CA ILE A 41 29.58 -22.86 -19.50
C ILE A 41 29.70 -23.43 -20.91
N ASN A 42 29.40 -22.62 -21.94
CA ASN A 42 29.38 -23.07 -23.32
C ASN A 42 30.77 -23.24 -23.94
N ASP A 43 31.81 -22.59 -23.38
CA ASP A 43 33.18 -22.71 -23.86
C ASP A 43 34.13 -22.74 -22.65
N LYS A 44 34.51 -23.96 -22.28
CA LYS A 44 35.37 -24.29 -21.14
C LYS A 44 36.85 -23.96 -21.36
N SER A 45 37.14 -22.90 -22.12
CA SER A 45 38.48 -22.34 -22.28
C SER A 45 39.00 -21.83 -20.92
N PRO A 46 40.18 -22.29 -20.45
CA PRO A 46 40.65 -21.99 -19.11
C PRO A 46 41.24 -20.58 -19.02
N SER A 47 40.88 -19.86 -17.96
CA SER A 47 41.38 -18.54 -17.50
C SER A 47 40.57 -17.29 -17.84
N ARG A 48 40.37 -16.89 -19.12
CA ARG A 48 39.86 -15.53 -19.40
C ARG A 48 38.37 -15.35 -19.12
N LYS A 49 37.52 -16.29 -19.56
CA LYS A 49 36.06 -16.22 -19.41
C LYS A 49 35.61 -16.47 -17.96
N GLU A 50 36.30 -17.36 -17.27
CA GLU A 50 36.10 -17.62 -15.84
C GLU A 50 36.40 -16.37 -14.99
N ASN A 51 37.48 -15.65 -15.29
CA ASN A 51 37.82 -14.40 -14.61
C ASN A 51 36.77 -13.30 -14.84
N VAL A 52 36.18 -13.24 -16.05
CA VAL A 52 35.07 -12.31 -16.35
C VAL A 52 33.85 -12.64 -15.51
N TYR A 53 33.44 -13.91 -15.43
CA TYR A 53 32.32 -14.32 -14.57
C TYR A 53 32.59 -14.03 -13.09
N LYS A 54 33.78 -14.38 -12.57
CA LYS A 54 34.17 -14.10 -11.18
C LYS A 54 34.12 -12.60 -10.87
N LYS A 55 34.58 -11.75 -11.80
CA LYS A 55 34.49 -10.29 -11.67
C LYS A 55 33.05 -9.79 -11.63
N CYS A 56 32.21 -10.23 -12.56
CA CYS A 56 30.78 -9.86 -12.59
C CYS A 56 30.05 -10.34 -11.32
N ARG A 57 30.34 -11.55 -10.85
CA ARG A 57 29.80 -12.07 -9.59
C ARG A 57 30.22 -11.23 -8.38
N GLY A 58 31.48 -10.82 -8.30
CA GLY A 58 31.98 -9.94 -7.24
C GLY A 58 31.28 -8.57 -7.23
N GLN A 59 31.03 -8.00 -8.42
CA GLN A 59 30.29 -6.73 -8.55
C GLN A 59 28.85 -6.86 -8.05
N VAL A 60 28.14 -7.93 -8.43
CA VAL A 60 26.78 -8.21 -7.94
C VAL A 60 26.77 -8.37 -6.42
N GLN A 61 27.69 -9.17 -5.87
CA GLN A 61 27.77 -9.38 -4.41
C GLN A 61 28.06 -8.08 -3.65
N HIS A 62 28.94 -7.23 -4.18
CA HIS A 62 29.26 -5.94 -3.60
C HIS A 62 28.05 -4.98 -3.61
N ALA A 63 27.33 -4.89 -4.72
CA ALA A 63 26.14 -4.06 -4.83
C ALA A 63 25.03 -4.53 -3.87
N LEU A 64 24.78 -5.85 -3.81
CA LEU A 64 23.81 -6.43 -2.87
C LEU A 64 24.19 -6.19 -1.40
N ARG A 65 25.49 -6.25 -1.08
CA ARG A 65 25.99 -5.97 0.27
C ARG A 65 25.75 -4.52 0.67
N GLN A 66 26.07 -3.56 -0.20
CA GLN A 66 25.83 -2.14 0.07
C GLN A 66 24.35 -1.84 0.29
N MET A 67 23.46 -2.42 -0.53
CA MET A 67 22.02 -2.24 -0.34
C MET A 67 21.53 -2.79 1.00
N LYS A 68 22.02 -3.98 1.40
CA LYS A 68 21.71 -4.57 2.70
C LYS A 68 22.22 -3.72 3.86
N GLU A 69 23.42 -3.18 3.75
CA GLU A 69 24.01 -2.28 4.77
C GLU A 69 23.22 -0.96 4.88
N ALA A 70 22.78 -0.38 3.76
CA ALA A 70 21.93 0.81 3.76
C ALA A 70 20.57 0.55 4.44
N LEU A 71 19.95 -0.60 4.19
CA LEU A 71 18.71 -1.00 4.84
C LEU A 71 18.90 -1.19 6.36
N ASN A 72 19.96 -1.90 6.76
CA ASN A 72 20.28 -2.11 8.17
C ASN A 72 20.57 -0.79 8.89
N SER A 73 21.23 0.16 8.23
CA SER A 73 21.47 1.50 8.77
C SER A 73 20.15 2.25 9.02
N LYS A 74 19.24 2.25 8.04
CA LYS A 74 17.89 2.84 8.21
C LYS A 74 17.11 2.18 9.35
N LYS A 75 17.16 0.84 9.44
CA LYS A 75 16.52 0.07 10.52
C LYS A 75 17.12 0.41 11.90
N LEU A 76 18.43 0.57 11.99
CA LEU A 76 19.09 0.97 13.24
C LEU A 76 18.66 2.37 13.67
N GLN A 77 18.47 3.30 12.73
CA GLN A 77 17.97 4.64 13.02
C GLN A 77 16.53 4.60 13.54
N THR A 78 15.63 3.84 12.90
CA THR A 78 14.24 3.74 13.36
C THR A 78 14.14 3.08 14.73
N GLU A 79 14.93 2.04 15.01
CA GLU A 79 15.01 1.44 16.34
C GLU A 79 15.52 2.40 17.41
N ARG A 80 16.50 3.25 17.08
CA ARG A 80 16.98 4.31 17.98
C ARG A 80 15.88 5.33 18.27
N ILE A 81 15.16 5.78 17.25
CA ILE A 81 14.04 6.71 17.39
C ILE A 81 12.95 6.08 18.28
N LEU A 82 12.56 4.83 18.03
CA LEU A 82 11.57 4.12 18.86
C LEU A 82 12.01 3.99 20.32
N LYS A 83 13.30 3.73 20.58
CA LYS A 83 13.84 3.72 21.94
C LYS A 83 13.79 5.10 22.61
N LEU A 84 14.07 6.17 21.87
CA LEU A 84 13.93 7.55 22.37
C LEU A 84 12.47 7.87 22.71
N PHE A 85 11.53 7.51 21.82
CA PHE A 85 10.10 7.64 22.09
C PHE A 85 9.69 6.88 23.36
N LYS A 86 10.05 5.60 23.48
CA LYS A 86 9.78 4.83 24.71
C LYS A 86 10.39 5.44 25.98
N LYS A 87 11.53 6.11 25.87
CA LYS A 87 12.17 6.80 27.01
C LYS A 87 11.44 8.09 27.40
N VAL A 88 10.92 8.84 26.42
CA VAL A 88 10.15 10.08 26.67
C VAL A 88 8.78 9.77 27.26
N TYR A 89 8.09 8.76 26.73
CA TYR A 89 6.74 8.40 27.17
C TYR A 89 6.69 7.41 28.34
N GLY A 90 7.82 6.82 28.72
CA GLY A 90 7.92 5.86 29.83
C GLY A 90 7.35 4.46 29.49
N PRO A 91 7.31 3.55 30.47
CA PRO A 91 6.65 2.25 30.30
C PRO A 91 5.20 2.46 29.91
N GLN A 92 4.77 1.86 28.80
CA GLN A 92 3.37 1.85 28.42
C GLN A 92 2.63 0.96 29.42
N GLU A 93 1.92 1.56 30.38
CA GLU A 93 1.09 0.81 31.29
C GLU A 93 0.02 0.08 30.45
N HIS A 94 0.13 -1.24 30.34
CA HIS A 94 -0.93 -2.09 29.82
C HIS A 94 -2.02 -2.24 30.90
N GLY A 95 -2.49 -1.11 31.40
CA GLY A 95 -3.67 -0.99 32.25
C GLY A 95 -4.81 -0.45 31.40
N VAL A 96 -6.01 -0.95 31.64
CA VAL A 96 -7.22 -0.27 31.17
C VAL A 96 -7.18 1.13 31.79
N THR A 97 -6.92 2.16 31.00
CA THR A 97 -6.89 3.54 31.49
C THR A 97 -8.29 3.84 32.04
N PRO A 98 -8.43 4.08 33.35
CA PRO A 98 -9.73 4.33 33.94
C PRO A 98 -10.40 5.50 33.24
N PHE A 99 -11.61 5.32 32.73
CA PHE A 99 -12.32 6.37 32.03
C PHE A 99 -13.08 7.22 33.05
N PHE A 100 -12.66 8.48 33.20
CA PHE A 100 -13.33 9.43 34.09
C PHE A 100 -14.54 10.05 33.37
N PHE A 101 -15.73 9.74 33.85
CA PHE A 101 -16.96 10.31 33.29
C PHE A 101 -17.33 11.60 34.05
N HIS A 102 -16.96 12.74 33.48
CA HIS A 102 -17.14 14.07 34.07
C HIS A 102 -18.58 14.41 34.53
N PRO A 103 -19.67 14.00 33.84
CA PRO A 103 -21.03 14.33 34.24
C PRO A 103 -21.60 13.57 35.46
N MET A 104 -20.99 12.45 35.89
CA MET A 104 -21.43 11.72 37.10
C MET A 104 -20.31 11.42 38.10
N GLU A 105 -19.08 11.92 37.88
CA GLU A 105 -17.89 11.67 38.74
C GLU A 105 -17.58 10.18 38.99
N ILE A 106 -18.00 9.28 38.10
CA ILE A 106 -17.75 7.84 38.25
C ILE A 106 -16.48 7.45 37.49
N LEU A 107 -15.59 6.72 38.17
CA LEU A 107 -14.41 6.10 37.58
C LEU A 107 -14.77 4.71 37.03
N LEU A 108 -14.79 4.56 35.71
CA LEU A 108 -15.01 3.25 35.09
C LEU A 108 -13.67 2.52 34.97
N THR A 109 -13.53 1.41 35.72
CA THR A 109 -12.34 0.55 35.72
C THR A 109 -12.58 -0.77 34.98
N ASP A 110 -13.83 -1.22 34.84
CA ASP A 110 -14.16 -2.44 34.12
C ASP A 110 -14.22 -2.23 32.60
N LYS A 111 -13.72 -3.23 31.86
CA LYS A 111 -13.62 -3.20 30.39
C LYS A 111 -15.01 -3.21 29.72
N SER A 112 -15.97 -3.93 30.29
CA SER A 112 -17.36 -3.98 29.78
C SER A 112 -17.99 -2.60 29.77
N ASP A 113 -17.85 -1.89 30.88
CA ASP A 113 -18.48 -0.60 31.12
C ASP A 113 -17.85 0.49 30.26
N ILE A 114 -16.52 0.44 30.09
CA ILE A 114 -15.81 1.33 29.17
C ILE A 114 -16.28 1.13 27.73
N LEU A 115 -16.37 -0.13 27.26
CA LEU A 115 -16.84 -0.40 25.89
C LEU A 115 -18.29 0.02 25.68
N LYS A 116 -19.16 -0.21 26.67
CA LYS A 116 -20.54 0.26 26.63
C LYS A 116 -20.61 1.79 26.54
N ARG A 117 -19.82 2.49 27.37
CA ARG A 117 -19.78 3.97 27.33
C ARG A 117 -19.25 4.50 26.00
N TRP A 118 -18.23 3.86 25.42
CA TRP A 118 -17.72 4.21 24.09
C TRP A 118 -18.82 4.05 23.03
N LYS A 119 -19.58 2.96 23.07
CA LYS A 119 -20.73 2.76 22.19
C LYS A 119 -21.74 3.90 22.35
N ASP A 120 -22.13 4.22 23.57
CA ASP A 120 -23.11 5.27 23.85
C ASP A 120 -22.59 6.67 23.42
N HIS A 121 -21.30 6.95 23.61
CA HIS A 121 -20.66 8.19 23.18
C HIS A 121 -20.70 8.33 21.66
N PHE A 122 -20.20 7.32 20.94
CA PHE A 122 -20.18 7.35 19.48
C PHE A 122 -21.59 7.37 18.91
N GLU A 123 -22.54 6.67 19.54
CA GLU A 123 -23.93 6.69 19.12
C GLU A 123 -24.54 8.08 19.31
N ALA A 124 -24.25 8.79 20.41
CA ALA A 124 -24.68 10.17 20.61
C ALA A 124 -24.00 11.15 19.62
N GLU A 125 -22.69 11.02 19.38
CA GLU A 125 -21.95 11.88 18.47
C GLU A 125 -22.38 11.69 17.01
N LEU A 126 -22.57 10.43 16.58
CA LEU A 126 -23.02 10.09 15.23
C LEU A 126 -24.49 10.44 15.00
N LYS A 127 -25.32 10.39 16.04
CA LYS A 127 -26.73 10.82 15.99
C LYS A 127 -26.90 12.31 16.28
N SER A 128 -25.85 13.01 16.69
CA SER A 128 -25.86 14.45 16.82
C SER A 128 -26.01 15.00 15.41
N THR A 129 -27.25 15.30 15.04
CA THR A 129 -27.55 16.12 13.88
C THR A 129 -26.89 17.46 14.17
N SER A 130 -25.69 17.67 13.64
CA SER A 130 -25.08 18.99 13.64
C SER A 130 -26.11 19.93 13.05
N VAL A 131 -26.63 20.86 13.85
CA VAL A 131 -27.39 21.98 13.35
C VAL A 131 -26.37 22.83 12.60
N THR A 132 -26.12 22.44 11.35
CA THR A 132 -25.31 23.21 10.43
C THR A 132 -26.07 24.49 10.17
N ASN A 133 -25.62 25.57 10.79
CA ASN A 133 -26.11 26.90 10.45
C ASN A 133 -25.72 27.15 8.99
N ASP A 134 -26.72 27.32 8.12
CA ASP A 134 -26.52 27.58 6.70
C ASP A 134 -25.66 28.84 6.48
N ASP A 135 -25.72 29.80 7.41
CA ASP A 135 -24.85 30.99 7.44
C ASP A 135 -23.36 30.64 7.48
N VAL A 136 -22.98 29.59 8.23
CA VAL A 136 -21.58 29.11 8.31
C VAL A 136 -21.17 28.48 6.98
N ILE A 137 -22.07 27.71 6.34
CA ILE A 137 -21.81 27.11 5.03
C ILE A 137 -21.61 28.20 3.97
N MET A 138 -22.47 29.22 3.96
CA MET A 138 -22.37 30.36 3.03
C MET A 138 -21.13 31.23 3.28
N SER A 139 -20.55 31.19 4.47
CA SER A 139 -19.31 31.90 4.79
C SER A 139 -18.03 31.19 4.32
N ILE A 140 -18.12 29.93 3.89
CA ILE A 140 -16.95 29.16 3.42
C ILE A 140 -16.55 29.67 2.03
N PRO A 141 -15.31 30.16 1.85
CA PRO A 141 -14.85 30.63 0.55
C PRO A 141 -14.83 29.47 -0.45
N GLN A 142 -15.56 29.63 -1.55
CA GLN A 142 -15.55 28.66 -2.65
C GLN A 142 -14.18 28.69 -3.35
N GLN A 143 -13.62 27.50 -3.61
CA GLN A 143 -12.42 27.39 -4.42
C GLN A 143 -12.76 27.68 -5.89
N ALA A 144 -11.78 28.22 -6.62
CA ALA A 144 -11.92 28.44 -8.05
C ALA A 144 -12.22 27.11 -8.74
N GLU A 145 -13.15 27.14 -9.70
CA GLU A 145 -13.48 25.97 -10.52
C GLU A 145 -12.22 25.49 -11.26
N ILE A 146 -11.93 24.20 -11.19
CA ILE A 146 -10.82 23.58 -11.91
C ILE A 146 -11.40 22.98 -13.20
N PRO A 147 -11.26 23.66 -14.36
CA PRO A 147 -11.88 23.22 -15.62
C PRO A 147 -11.29 21.91 -16.15
N GLU A 148 -10.16 21.46 -15.61
CA GLU A 148 -9.57 20.16 -15.95
C GLU A 148 -10.38 18.99 -15.36
N LEU A 149 -11.10 19.21 -14.24
CA LEU A 149 -11.92 18.19 -13.60
C LEU A 149 -13.27 17.97 -14.30
N SER A 150 -13.67 18.86 -15.22
CA SER A 150 -14.87 18.71 -16.05
C SER A 150 -14.59 18.03 -17.39
N LEU A 151 -13.34 17.65 -17.67
CA LEU A 151 -12.99 16.86 -18.85
C LEU A 151 -13.45 15.42 -18.69
N GLU A 152 -13.81 14.80 -19.82
CA GLU A 152 -14.14 13.38 -19.83
C GLU A 152 -12.94 12.54 -19.40
N PRO A 153 -13.14 11.55 -18.51
CA PRO A 153 -12.04 10.72 -18.03
C PRO A 153 -11.46 9.90 -19.18
N THR A 154 -10.13 9.93 -19.31
CA THR A 154 -9.42 9.15 -20.32
C THR A 154 -9.40 7.67 -19.95
N PHE A 155 -9.38 6.78 -20.94
CA PHE A 155 -9.31 5.34 -20.69
C PHE A 155 -8.12 4.93 -19.80
N LEU A 156 -6.97 5.58 -19.97
CA LEU A 156 -5.77 5.33 -19.16
C LEU A 156 -5.95 5.76 -17.69
N GLU A 157 -6.65 6.85 -17.44
CA GLU A 157 -6.95 7.34 -16.09
C GLU A 157 -7.84 6.34 -15.36
N VAL A 158 -8.90 5.85 -16.02
CA VAL A 158 -9.77 4.81 -15.46
C VAL A 158 -8.96 3.55 -15.11
N VAL A 159 -8.06 3.11 -15.99
CA VAL A 159 -7.19 1.94 -15.73
C VAL A 159 -6.27 2.18 -14.53
N ASN A 160 -5.67 3.36 -14.42
CA ASN A 160 -4.76 3.69 -13.33
C ASN A 160 -5.51 3.79 -12.00
N SER A 161 -6.66 4.46 -11.98
CA SER A 161 -7.52 4.57 -10.80
C SER A 161 -7.96 3.21 -10.29
N VAL A 162 -8.40 2.30 -11.18
CA VAL A 162 -8.80 0.95 -10.76
C VAL A 162 -7.62 0.14 -10.21
N LYS A 163 -6.40 0.33 -10.74
CA LYS A 163 -5.19 -0.31 -10.18
C LYS A 163 -4.82 0.21 -8.79
N GLN A 164 -5.08 1.49 -8.52
CA GLN A 164 -4.82 2.14 -7.23
C GLN A 164 -5.80 1.75 -6.12
N ILE A 165 -6.95 1.15 -6.48
CA ILE A 165 -7.90 0.64 -5.47
C ILE A 165 -7.20 -0.36 -4.54
N SER A 166 -7.34 -0.14 -3.24
CA SER A 166 -6.86 -1.04 -2.19
C SER A 166 -7.69 -2.32 -2.15
N SER A 167 -7.03 -3.47 -2.11
CA SER A 167 -7.66 -4.78 -1.91
C SER A 167 -7.96 -5.03 -0.42
N GLY A 168 -8.94 -5.89 -0.13
CA GLY A 168 -9.33 -6.28 1.22
C GLY A 168 -10.24 -5.29 1.95
N LYS A 169 -10.84 -4.33 1.22
CA LYS A 169 -11.87 -3.45 1.79
C LYS A 169 -13.24 -4.13 1.74
N ALA A 170 -14.07 -3.80 2.73
CA ALA A 170 -15.46 -4.27 2.76
C ALA A 170 -16.22 -3.74 1.53
N PRO A 171 -17.07 -4.57 0.91
CA PRO A 171 -17.96 -4.12 -0.16
C PRO A 171 -18.88 -2.99 0.30
N GLY A 172 -19.27 -2.11 -0.63
CA GLY A 172 -20.25 -1.06 -0.36
C GLY A 172 -21.68 -1.60 -0.31
N MET A 173 -22.66 -0.69 -0.40
CA MET A 173 -24.08 -1.02 -0.51
C MET A 173 -24.40 -1.89 -1.73
N ASP A 174 -23.58 -1.79 -2.79
CA ASP A 174 -23.66 -2.61 -3.99
C ASP A 174 -23.20 -4.06 -3.77
N ALA A 175 -22.64 -4.38 -2.59
CA ALA A 175 -22.06 -5.67 -2.24
C ALA A 175 -20.95 -6.13 -3.23
N VAL A 176 -20.33 -5.21 -3.98
CA VAL A 176 -19.28 -5.54 -4.95
C VAL A 176 -17.90 -5.32 -4.32
N PRO A 177 -17.10 -6.39 -4.10
CA PRO A 177 -15.74 -6.23 -3.60
C PRO A 177 -14.80 -5.55 -4.62
N PRO A 178 -13.84 -4.74 -4.15
CA PRO A 178 -12.89 -4.01 -5.01
C PRO A 178 -12.05 -4.92 -5.91
N GLU A 179 -11.85 -6.16 -5.52
CA GLU A 179 -11.16 -7.21 -6.28
C GLU A 179 -11.80 -7.46 -7.64
N ILE A 180 -13.13 -7.33 -7.75
CA ILE A 180 -13.84 -7.52 -9.01
C ILE A 180 -13.45 -6.44 -10.01
N TYR A 181 -13.26 -5.20 -9.57
CA TYR A 181 -12.80 -4.15 -10.47
C TYR A 181 -11.31 -4.35 -10.83
N LYS A 182 -10.48 -4.68 -9.83
CA LYS A 182 -9.02 -4.77 -9.99
C LYS A 182 -8.54 -5.95 -10.84
N TYR A 183 -9.08 -7.14 -10.60
CA TYR A 183 -8.68 -8.37 -11.30
C TYR A 183 -9.55 -8.65 -12.52
N GLY A 184 -10.34 -7.68 -12.92
CA GLY A 184 -11.43 -7.92 -13.84
C GLY A 184 -11.10 -8.03 -15.31
N GLY A 185 -9.84 -7.76 -15.66
CA GLY A 185 -9.35 -7.73 -17.02
C GLY A 185 -9.86 -6.54 -17.84
N GLN A 186 -9.29 -6.38 -19.03
CA GLN A 186 -9.48 -5.19 -19.88
C GLN A 186 -10.94 -4.95 -20.30
N LYS A 187 -11.76 -6.01 -20.38
CA LYS A 187 -13.17 -5.91 -20.76
C LYS A 187 -13.99 -5.08 -19.75
N ARG A 188 -13.65 -5.12 -18.46
CA ARG A 188 -14.32 -4.31 -17.42
C ARG A 188 -13.90 -2.84 -17.49
N PHE A 189 -12.62 -2.56 -17.75
CA PHE A 189 -12.14 -1.19 -17.93
C PHE A 189 -12.84 -0.50 -19.10
N LYS A 190 -13.03 -1.20 -20.23
CA LYS A 190 -13.78 -0.65 -21.39
C LYS A 190 -15.23 -0.33 -21.05
N LYS A 191 -15.90 -1.23 -20.31
CA LYS A 191 -17.27 -0.99 -19.86
C LYS A 191 -17.37 0.18 -18.88
N LEU A 192 -16.45 0.27 -17.92
CA LEU A 192 -16.41 1.38 -16.95
C LEU A 192 -16.14 2.72 -17.63
N HIS A 193 -15.18 2.76 -18.55
CA HIS A 193 -14.88 3.97 -19.33
C HIS A 193 -16.07 4.41 -20.17
N ASN A 194 -16.73 3.48 -20.86
CA ASN A 194 -17.96 3.79 -21.58
C ASN A 194 -19.09 4.27 -20.65
N LEU A 195 -19.20 3.75 -19.43
CA LEU A 195 -20.18 4.24 -18.46
C LEU A 195 -19.88 5.69 -18.09
N PHE A 196 -18.63 6.03 -17.77
CA PHE A 196 -18.27 7.39 -17.35
C PHE A 196 -18.43 8.44 -18.45
N ILE A 197 -18.32 8.07 -19.73
CA ILE A 197 -18.55 8.99 -20.86
C ILE A 197 -20.05 9.16 -21.18
N ASN A 198 -20.90 8.18 -20.85
CA ASN A 198 -22.32 8.17 -21.23
C ASN A 198 -23.28 8.45 -20.05
N ILE A 199 -22.79 9.01 -18.94
CA ILE A 199 -23.60 9.50 -17.82
C ILE A 199 -24.08 10.92 -18.14
#